data_AF-A0A7G2CGF7-F1
#
_entry.id   AF-A0A7G2CGF7-F1
#
_cell.length_a   1.000
_cell.length_b   1.000
_cell.length_c   1.000
_cell.angle_alpha   90.00
_cell.angle_beta   90.00
_cell.angle_gamma   90.00
#
_symmetry.space_group_name_H-M   'P 1'
#
loop_
_entity.id
_entity.type
_entity.pdbx_description
1 polymer ?
#
loop_
_entity_poly.entity_id
_entity_poly.type
_entity_poly.pdbx_seq_one_letter_code
_entity_poly.pdbx_strand_id
1 'polypeptide(L)'
;MIENGVLSRTKMPQLRDVSAFLHQATGFRVRPVAGLLSSRDFLNGLAFRIFFSTQYIRHHKQPLYTPEPDMVHDIVGHLPLLADPDFASFTQAIGLASLGADDELLGKLAKLYWYTLEFGLCEQGGGRRVYGAGILSSAGEIVHSLSGEAEYLPFDPKVASVKDFPITKYQPTYFVAKNFKDAQKKLEEWVDAQNKSIIIKYNPFSQEVQSFPRSTWKMLQEEMKRSIWS
;
A
#
# COMPACT_ATOMS: atom_id res chain seq x y z
N MET A 1 7.28 0.59 17.32
CA MET A 1 7.55 -0.86 17.34
C MET A 1 8.77 -1.26 18.17
N ILE A 2 9.97 -0.68 17.97
CA ILE A 2 11.16 -1.01 18.82
C ILE A 2 10.90 -0.72 20.30
N GLU A 3 10.37 0.46 20.61
CA GLU A 3 10.02 0.87 21.99
C GLU A 3 8.97 -0.04 22.63
N ASN A 4 8.18 -0.75 21.82
CA ASN A 4 7.17 -1.71 22.29
C ASN A 4 7.72 -3.14 22.37
N GLY A 5 9.03 -3.34 22.16
CA GLY A 5 9.69 -4.64 22.19
C GLY A 5 9.38 -5.57 21.01
N VAL A 6 8.63 -5.10 20.00
CA VAL A 6 8.22 -5.90 18.84
C VAL A 6 9.38 -6.11 17.86
N LEU A 7 10.22 -5.09 17.70
CA LEU A 7 11.41 -5.12 16.86
C LEU A 7 12.68 -4.98 17.71
N SER A 8 13.74 -5.66 17.29
CA SER A 8 15.04 -5.63 17.95
C SER A 8 16.16 -5.49 16.92
N ARG A 9 17.27 -4.87 17.34
CA ARG A 9 18.50 -4.81 16.54
C ARG A 9 19.29 -6.12 16.54
N THR A 10 19.00 -7.03 17.48
CA THR A 10 19.80 -8.25 17.73
C THR A 10 19.02 -9.55 17.60
N LYS A 11 17.70 -9.48 17.32
CA LYS A 11 16.83 -10.65 17.19
C LYS A 11 15.88 -10.48 16.02
N MET A 12 15.71 -11.52 15.22
CA MET A 12 14.70 -11.55 14.16
C MET A 12 13.29 -11.54 14.78
N PRO A 13 12.39 -10.65 14.33
CA PRO A 13 11.03 -10.61 14.84
C PRO A 13 10.24 -11.85 14.44
N GLN A 14 9.25 -12.21 15.24
CA GLN A 14 8.26 -13.22 14.85
C GLN A 14 7.05 -12.52 14.23
N LEU A 15 6.58 -12.98 13.06
CA LEU A 15 5.42 -12.38 12.38
C LEU A 15 4.17 -12.36 13.26
N ARG A 16 4.02 -13.32 14.18
CA ARG A 16 2.92 -13.35 15.14
C ARG A 16 2.89 -12.08 16.00
N ASP A 17 4.04 -11.67 16.53
CA ASP A 17 4.13 -10.55 17.46
C ASP A 17 3.96 -9.22 16.71
N VAL A 18 4.50 -9.13 15.49
CA VAL A 18 4.26 -7.98 14.60
C VAL A 18 2.80 -7.89 14.19
N SER A 19 2.16 -9.01 13.84
CA SER A 19 0.74 -9.10 13.47
C SER A 19 -0.17 -8.68 14.63
N ALA A 20 0.12 -9.11 15.85
CA ALA A 20 -0.62 -8.70 17.04
C ALA A 20 -0.53 -7.19 17.28
N PHE A 21 0.68 -6.62 17.16
CA PHE A 21 0.89 -5.17 17.29
C PHE A 21 0.11 -4.38 16.23
N LEU A 22 0.22 -4.77 14.95
CA LEU A 22 -0.50 -4.12 13.85
C LEU A 22 -2.01 -4.24 14.01
N HIS A 23 -2.49 -5.37 14.51
CA HIS A 23 -3.91 -5.57 14.70
C HIS A 23 -4.48 -4.61 15.75
N GLN A 24 -3.74 -4.39 16.83
CA GLN A 24 -4.10 -3.42 17.84
C GLN A 24 -4.01 -1.97 17.33
N ALA A 25 -3.00 -1.65 16.52
CA ALA A 25 -2.78 -0.28 16.02
C ALA A 25 -3.79 0.15 14.96
N THR A 26 -4.01 -0.69 13.95
CA THR A 26 -4.79 -0.33 12.75
C THR A 26 -5.67 -1.47 12.25
N GLY A 27 -5.80 -2.58 12.99
CA GLY A 27 -6.54 -3.75 12.53
C GLY A 27 -5.81 -4.60 11.49
N PHE A 28 -4.67 -4.14 10.95
CA PHE A 28 -3.87 -4.93 10.02
C PHE A 28 -3.31 -6.20 10.65
N ARG A 29 -3.27 -7.28 9.88
CA ARG A 29 -2.69 -8.55 10.28
C ARG A 29 -1.69 -9.00 9.23
N VAL A 30 -0.66 -9.70 9.68
CA VAL A 30 0.33 -10.33 8.81
C VAL A 30 -0.01 -11.81 8.65
N ARG A 31 -0.03 -12.30 7.41
CA ARG A 31 -0.14 -13.75 7.10
C ARG A 31 1.15 -14.22 6.40
N PRO A 32 1.72 -15.35 6.83
CA PRO A 32 2.90 -15.89 6.17
C PRO A 32 2.55 -16.37 4.76
N VAL A 33 3.47 -16.16 3.82
CA VAL A 33 3.40 -16.69 2.45
C VAL A 33 4.75 -17.28 2.04
N ALA A 34 4.72 -18.31 1.19
CA ALA A 34 5.94 -19.00 0.75
C ALA A 34 6.77 -18.19 -0.26
N GLY A 35 6.15 -17.24 -0.96
CA GLY A 35 6.77 -16.44 -2.02
C GLY A 35 5.79 -15.47 -2.65
N LEU A 36 6.08 -15.04 -3.88
CA LEU A 36 5.27 -14.06 -4.60
C LEU A 36 3.86 -14.59 -4.90
N LEU A 37 2.84 -13.81 -4.55
CA LEU A 37 1.47 -14.03 -4.94
C LEU A 37 1.16 -13.36 -6.28
N SER A 38 0.07 -13.77 -6.93
CA SER A 38 -0.49 -12.98 -8.02
C SER A 38 -0.87 -11.59 -7.51
N SER A 39 -0.81 -10.56 -8.37
CA SER A 39 -1.25 -9.21 -8.00
C SER A 39 -2.69 -9.20 -7.51
N ARG A 40 -3.55 -10.08 -8.04
CA ARG A 40 -4.94 -10.21 -7.63
C ARG A 40 -5.04 -10.68 -6.19
N ASP A 41 -4.35 -11.76 -5.83
CA ASP A 41 -4.44 -12.34 -4.49
C ASP A 41 -3.81 -11.42 -3.44
N PHE A 42 -2.66 -10.83 -3.76
CA PHE A 42 -1.98 -9.91 -2.86
C PHE A 42 -2.83 -8.67 -2.58
N LEU A 43 -3.27 -7.96 -3.63
CA LEU A 43 -4.06 -6.73 -3.48
C LEU A 43 -5.43 -7.01 -2.81
N ASN A 44 -6.07 -8.13 -3.15
CA ASN A 44 -7.33 -8.52 -2.48
C ASN A 44 -7.13 -8.73 -0.98
N GLY A 45 -5.98 -9.25 -0.53
CA GLY A 45 -5.66 -9.37 0.89
C GLY A 45 -5.67 -8.02 1.61
N LEU A 46 -5.15 -6.97 0.97
CA LEU A 46 -5.11 -5.62 1.55
C LEU A 46 -6.51 -5.08 1.83
N ALA A 47 -7.53 -5.49 1.06
CA ALA A 47 -8.93 -5.10 1.27
C ALA A 47 -9.44 -5.50 2.67
N PHE A 48 -8.93 -6.61 3.19
CA PHE A 48 -9.26 -7.17 4.50
C PHE A 48 -8.22 -6.81 5.57
N ARG A 49 -7.37 -5.82 5.30
CA ARG A 49 -6.22 -5.45 6.14
C ARG A 49 -5.29 -6.63 6.41
N ILE A 50 -5.10 -7.50 5.42
CA ILE A 50 -4.16 -8.62 5.48
C ILE A 50 -2.95 -8.27 4.62
N PHE A 51 -1.78 -8.21 5.24
CA PHE A 51 -0.51 -8.12 4.53
C PHE A 51 0.13 -9.51 4.48
N PHE A 52 0.49 -9.98 3.28
CA PHE A 52 1.20 -11.24 3.11
C PHE A 52 2.70 -10.99 3.20
N SER A 53 3.38 -11.67 4.12
CA SER A 53 4.81 -11.49 4.36
C SER A 53 5.57 -12.80 4.26
N THR A 54 6.76 -12.76 3.67
CA THR A 54 7.65 -13.93 3.63
C THR A 54 8.37 -14.11 4.97
N GLN A 55 8.83 -15.33 5.26
CA GLN A 55 9.59 -15.64 6.48
C GLN A 55 11.05 -15.98 6.21
N TYR A 56 11.43 -16.16 4.94
CA TYR A 56 12.82 -16.38 4.57
C TYR A 56 13.59 -15.06 4.59
N ILE A 57 14.91 -15.17 4.67
CA ILE A 57 15.84 -14.05 4.66
C ILE A 57 16.79 -14.18 3.48
N ARG A 58 17.15 -13.03 2.88
CA ARG A 58 18.05 -12.93 1.74
C ARG A 58 19.40 -13.61 2.00
N HIS A 59 20.06 -13.99 0.91
CA HIS A 59 21.35 -14.67 0.96
C HIS A 59 22.45 -13.77 1.55
N HIS A 60 23.17 -14.26 2.56
CA HIS A 60 24.14 -13.48 3.33
C HIS A 60 25.32 -12.93 2.52
N LYS A 61 25.61 -13.45 1.31
CA LYS A 61 26.64 -12.91 0.40
C LYS A 61 26.28 -11.55 -0.21
N GLN A 62 25.00 -11.20 -0.26
CA GLN A 62 24.50 -9.94 -0.81
C GLN A 62 23.48 -9.31 0.15
N PRO A 63 23.86 -8.91 1.38
CA PRO A 63 22.90 -8.45 2.38
C PRO A 63 22.21 -7.13 2.00
N LEU A 64 22.84 -6.33 1.13
CA LEU A 64 22.31 -5.04 0.68
C LEU A 64 21.45 -5.14 -0.60
N TYR A 65 21.24 -6.34 -1.14
CA TYR A 65 20.47 -6.56 -2.36
C TYR A 65 19.63 -7.84 -2.28
N THR A 66 18.38 -7.77 -2.70
CA THR A 66 17.55 -8.95 -2.93
C THR A 66 16.60 -8.68 -4.09
N PRO A 67 16.49 -9.60 -5.07
CA PRO A 67 15.53 -9.45 -6.16
C PRO A 67 14.10 -9.79 -5.72
N GLU A 68 13.95 -10.58 -4.66
CA GLU A 68 12.67 -11.03 -4.12
C GLU A 68 12.43 -10.40 -2.73
N PRO A 69 11.16 -10.10 -2.36
CA PRO A 69 10.83 -9.52 -1.07
C PRO A 69 11.00 -10.56 0.04
N ASP A 70 12.14 -10.48 0.73
CA ASP A 70 12.43 -11.26 1.92
C ASP A 70 11.83 -10.62 3.18
N MET A 71 11.88 -11.32 4.31
CA MET A 71 11.32 -10.84 5.57
C MET A 71 11.90 -9.48 6.02
N VAL A 72 13.16 -9.17 5.67
CA VAL A 72 13.78 -7.88 5.98
C VAL A 72 13.10 -6.75 5.21
N HIS A 73 12.79 -6.95 3.93
CA HIS A 73 12.06 -5.99 3.12
C HIS A 73 10.70 -5.65 3.76
N ASP A 74 9.94 -6.68 4.17
CA ASP A 74 8.63 -6.46 4.79
C ASP A 74 8.75 -5.75 6.14
N ILE A 75 9.61 -6.23 7.04
CA ILE A 75 9.71 -5.74 8.42
C ILE A 75 10.28 -4.33 8.50
N VAL A 76 11.22 -3.98 7.63
CA VAL A 76 11.84 -2.65 7.63
C VAL A 76 11.07 -1.68 6.74
N GLY A 77 10.56 -2.16 5.60
CA GLY A 77 9.87 -1.34 4.61
C GLY A 77 8.37 -1.19 4.90
N HIS A 78 7.61 -2.28 4.81
CA HIS A 78 6.14 -2.23 4.83
C HIS A 78 5.54 -2.10 6.23
N LEU A 79 5.89 -3.05 7.11
CA LEU A 79 5.14 -3.27 8.35
C LEU A 79 5.14 -2.06 9.30
N PRO A 80 6.21 -1.27 9.45
CA PRO A 80 6.20 -0.11 10.35
C PRO A 80 5.14 0.93 9.96
N LEU A 81 4.97 1.19 8.65
CA LEU A 81 4.01 2.16 8.14
C LEU A 81 2.56 1.69 8.26
N LEU A 82 2.30 0.38 8.27
CA LEU A 82 0.95 -0.15 8.52
C LEU A 82 0.43 0.15 9.94
N ALA A 83 1.29 0.60 10.86
CA ALA A 83 0.86 1.08 12.18
C ALA A 83 0.32 2.53 12.15
N ASP A 84 0.54 3.27 11.05
CA ASP A 84 -0.05 4.59 10.84
C ASP A 84 -1.49 4.47 10.30
N PRO A 85 -2.51 5.07 10.96
CA PRO A 85 -3.90 4.92 10.54
C PRO A 85 -4.21 5.46 9.14
N ASP A 86 -3.55 6.54 8.71
CA ASP A 86 -3.81 7.14 7.40
C ASP A 86 -3.18 6.27 6.30
N PHE A 87 -1.95 5.79 6.52
CA PHE A 87 -1.28 4.86 5.59
C PHE A 87 -2.01 3.51 5.51
N ALA A 88 -2.46 2.96 6.63
CA ALA A 88 -3.24 1.73 6.67
C ALA A 88 -4.56 1.87 5.90
N SER A 89 -5.26 3.00 6.06
CA SER A 89 -6.50 3.28 5.33
C SER A 89 -6.24 3.44 3.83
N PHE A 90 -5.19 4.15 3.45
CA PHE A 90 -4.76 4.27 2.05
C PHE A 90 -4.40 2.91 1.42
N THR A 91 -3.65 2.08 2.15
CA THR A 91 -3.29 0.72 1.74
C THR A 91 -4.54 -0.14 1.51
N GLN A 92 -5.49 -0.08 2.44
CA GLN A 92 -6.75 -0.80 2.32
C GLN A 92 -7.60 -0.32 1.13
N ALA A 93 -7.59 0.99 0.84
CA ALA A 93 -8.33 1.56 -0.30
C ALA A 93 -7.87 0.97 -1.64
N ILE A 94 -6.56 0.73 -1.83
CA ILE A 94 -6.03 0.03 -3.01
C ILE A 94 -6.60 -1.40 -3.08
N GLY A 95 -6.61 -2.13 -1.96
CA GLY A 95 -7.15 -3.48 -1.93
C GLY A 95 -8.65 -3.54 -2.18
N LEU A 96 -9.44 -2.62 -1.62
CA LEU A 96 -10.88 -2.55 -1.90
C LEU A 96 -11.14 -2.25 -3.39
N ALA A 97 -10.29 -1.44 -4.02
CA ALA A 97 -10.36 -1.17 -5.44
C ALA A 97 -10.08 -2.40 -6.30
N SER A 98 -9.24 -3.36 -5.85
CA SER A 98 -8.92 -4.57 -6.62
C SER A 98 -10.03 -5.63 -6.61
N LEU A 99 -10.88 -5.65 -5.60
CA LEU A 99 -11.97 -6.64 -5.50
C LEU A 99 -12.97 -6.52 -6.65
N GLY A 100 -13.00 -7.49 -7.56
CA GLY A 100 -13.84 -7.47 -8.75
C GLY A 100 -13.37 -6.52 -9.86
N ALA A 101 -12.13 -6.05 -9.82
CA ALA A 101 -11.50 -5.39 -10.96
C ALA A 101 -11.17 -6.41 -12.05
N ASP A 102 -11.33 -6.03 -13.32
CA ASP A 102 -10.77 -6.78 -14.45
C ASP A 102 -9.23 -6.69 -14.46
N ASP A 103 -8.58 -7.42 -15.36
CA ASP A 103 -7.11 -7.48 -15.41
C ASP A 103 -6.48 -6.15 -15.83
N GLU A 104 -7.17 -5.34 -16.63
CA GLU A 104 -6.68 -4.01 -17.03
C GLU A 104 -6.62 -3.07 -15.82
N LEU A 105 -7.72 -2.98 -15.07
CA LEU A 105 -7.78 -2.17 -13.85
C LEU A 105 -6.86 -2.73 -12.77
N LEU A 106 -6.73 -4.05 -12.66
CA LEU A 106 -5.79 -4.67 -11.72
C LEU A 106 -4.34 -4.31 -12.05
N GLY A 107 -3.95 -4.30 -13.33
CA GLY A 107 -2.63 -3.85 -13.77
C GLY A 107 -2.36 -2.39 -13.40
N LYS A 108 -3.35 -1.51 -13.60
CA LYS A 108 -3.30 -0.11 -13.18
C LYS A 108 -3.14 0.04 -11.66
N LEU A 109 -3.89 -0.72 -10.87
CA LEU A 109 -3.79 -0.73 -9.40
C LEU A 109 -2.44 -1.25 -8.92
N ALA A 110 -1.86 -2.26 -9.58
CA ALA A 110 -0.52 -2.75 -9.27
C ALA A 110 0.55 -1.68 -9.54
N LYS A 111 0.42 -0.89 -10.62
CA LYS A 111 1.29 0.28 -10.87
C LYS A 111 1.12 1.36 -9.80
N LEU A 112 -0.11 1.63 -9.36
CA LEU A 112 -0.35 2.56 -8.25
C LEU A 112 0.30 2.07 -6.96
N TYR A 113 0.13 0.79 -6.61
CA TYR A 113 0.80 0.17 -5.49
C TYR A 113 2.33 0.32 -5.57
N TRP A 114 2.92 0.09 -6.75
CA TRP A 114 4.36 0.27 -6.99
C TRP A 114 4.81 1.71 -6.72
N TYR A 115 4.16 2.69 -7.35
CA TYR A 115 4.55 4.09 -7.21
C TYR A 115 4.20 4.73 -5.87
N THR A 116 3.48 4.01 -5.01
CA THR A 116 3.17 4.47 -3.67
C THR A 116 3.77 3.57 -2.60
N LEU A 117 3.26 2.38 -2.39
CA LEU A 117 3.65 1.54 -1.25
C LEU A 117 5.06 0.97 -1.40
N GLU A 118 5.56 0.78 -2.63
CA GLU A 118 6.93 0.30 -2.87
C GLU A 118 7.94 1.44 -3.05
N PHE A 119 7.61 2.42 -3.88
CA PHE A 119 8.53 3.50 -4.30
C PHE A 119 7.94 4.91 -4.15
N GLY A 120 7.07 5.12 -3.17
CA GLY A 120 6.49 6.43 -2.88
C GLY A 120 7.36 7.34 -2.01
N LEU A 121 7.26 8.64 -2.27
CA LEU A 121 7.82 9.71 -1.45
C LEU A 121 6.69 10.60 -0.93
N CYS A 122 6.90 11.32 0.17
CA CYS A 122 5.94 12.29 0.67
C CYS A 122 6.57 13.64 1.03
N GLU A 123 5.74 14.68 1.07
CA GLU A 123 6.11 16.00 1.58
C GLU A 123 6.01 16.02 3.11
N GLN A 124 7.10 16.39 3.79
CA GLN A 124 7.10 16.57 5.24
C GLN A 124 8.17 17.60 5.66
N GLY A 125 7.77 18.56 6.49
CA GLY A 125 8.71 19.55 7.06
C GLY A 125 9.44 20.39 6.00
N GLY A 126 8.79 20.69 4.87
CA GLY A 126 9.37 21.47 3.77
C GLY A 126 10.31 20.70 2.85
N GLY A 127 10.42 19.38 3.00
CA GLY A 127 11.24 18.53 2.13
C GLY A 127 10.57 17.21 1.76
N ARG A 128 11.24 16.43 0.92
CA ARG A 128 10.82 15.07 0.56
C ARG A 128 11.29 14.07 1.62
N ARG A 129 10.44 13.09 1.92
CA ARG A 129 10.73 11.94 2.77
C ARG A 129 10.32 10.65 2.08
N VAL A 130 10.99 9.58 2.44
CA VAL A 130 10.72 8.25 1.89
C VAL A 130 9.64 7.56 2.73
N TYR A 131 8.69 6.92 2.08
CA TYR A 131 7.80 5.96 2.73
C TYR A 131 7.66 4.63 1.97
N GLY A 132 8.04 4.57 0.70
CA GLY A 132 8.00 3.34 -0.08
C GLY A 132 8.90 2.24 0.50
N ALA A 133 8.36 1.03 0.64
CA ALA A 133 9.05 -0.10 1.27
C ALA A 133 10.28 -0.59 0.48
N GLY A 134 10.19 -0.63 -0.85
CA GLY A 134 11.32 -0.90 -1.74
C GLY A 134 12.46 0.09 -1.55
N ILE A 135 12.14 1.36 -1.28
CA ILE A 135 13.15 2.37 -0.95
C ILE A 135 13.68 2.14 0.47
N LEU A 136 12.82 2.08 1.48
CA LEU A 136 13.21 1.95 2.90
C LEU A 136 14.07 0.70 3.20
N SER A 137 13.90 -0.36 2.41
CA SER A 137 14.64 -1.61 2.55
C SER A 137 15.92 -1.69 1.68
N SER A 138 16.23 -0.64 0.92
CA SER A 138 17.38 -0.54 0.03
C SER A 138 18.20 0.72 0.32
N ALA A 139 19.38 0.55 0.92
CA ALA A 139 20.26 1.67 1.27
C ALA A 139 20.65 2.53 0.05
N GLY A 140 20.87 1.91 -1.11
CA GLY A 140 21.19 2.61 -2.35
C GLY A 140 20.00 3.40 -2.90
N GLU A 141 18.80 2.83 -2.87
CA GLU A 141 17.58 3.50 -3.34
C GLU A 141 17.21 4.69 -2.45
N ILE A 142 17.47 4.64 -1.14
CA ILE A 142 17.29 5.79 -0.23
C ILE A 142 18.13 6.97 -0.69
N VAL A 143 19.42 6.73 -0.99
CA VAL A 143 20.34 7.80 -1.43
C VAL A 143 19.90 8.33 -2.80
N HIS A 144 19.61 7.44 -3.75
CA HIS A 144 19.20 7.82 -5.10
C HIS A 144 17.87 8.58 -5.12
N SER A 145 16.85 8.10 -4.39
CA SER A 145 15.53 8.74 -4.35
C SER A 145 15.56 10.15 -3.73
N LEU A 146 16.59 10.50 -2.96
CA LEU A 146 16.72 11.83 -2.34
C LEU A 146 17.83 12.70 -2.96
N SER A 147 18.58 12.19 -3.93
CA SER A 147 19.73 12.89 -4.53
C SER A 147 19.34 14.10 -5.38
N GLY A 148 18.14 14.11 -5.94
CA GLY A 148 17.70 15.09 -6.93
C GLY A 148 18.01 14.70 -8.38
N GLU A 149 18.61 13.52 -8.62
CA GLU A 149 18.95 13.04 -9.96
C GLU A 149 17.79 12.35 -10.69
N ALA A 150 16.75 11.94 -9.96
CA ALA A 150 15.53 11.34 -10.51
C ALA A 150 14.48 12.39 -10.91
N GLU A 151 13.47 11.97 -11.64
CA GLU A 151 12.26 12.76 -11.88
C GLU A 151 11.32 12.67 -10.67
N TYR A 152 10.73 13.79 -10.27
CA TYR A 152 9.80 13.86 -9.14
C TYR A 152 8.49 14.46 -9.58
N LEU A 153 7.41 13.69 -9.50
CA LEU A 153 6.08 14.11 -9.92
C LEU A 153 5.13 14.14 -8.71
N PRO A 154 4.19 15.09 -8.61
CA PRO A 154 3.12 14.98 -7.63
C PRO A 154 2.32 13.69 -7.84
N PHE A 155 1.92 13.01 -6.77
CA PHE A 155 1.08 11.82 -6.89
C PHE A 155 -0.27 12.16 -7.54
N ASP A 156 -0.47 11.59 -8.72
CA ASP A 156 -1.71 11.60 -9.50
C ASP A 156 -1.96 10.17 -10.01
N PRO A 157 -3.04 9.50 -9.55
CA PRO A 157 -3.37 8.16 -10.00
C PRO A 157 -3.56 8.01 -11.51
N LYS A 158 -4.00 9.06 -12.22
CA LYS A 158 -4.16 9.03 -13.69
C LYS A 158 -2.83 8.87 -14.39
N VAL A 159 -1.78 9.51 -13.88
CA VAL A 159 -0.43 9.48 -14.44
C VAL A 159 0.30 8.22 -13.97
N ALA A 160 0.28 7.94 -12.68
CA ALA A 160 1.00 6.80 -12.09
C ALA A 160 0.47 5.44 -12.57
N SER A 161 -0.85 5.29 -12.81
CA SER A 161 -1.44 4.02 -13.24
C SER A 161 -1.05 3.57 -14.65
N VAL A 162 -0.47 4.45 -15.48
CA VAL A 162 -0.06 4.13 -16.84
C VAL A 162 1.45 4.22 -17.04
N LYS A 163 2.19 4.87 -16.14
CA LYS A 163 3.64 5.05 -16.26
C LYS A 163 4.39 3.73 -16.08
N ASP A 164 5.35 3.44 -16.94
CA ASP A 164 6.20 2.24 -16.86
C ASP A 164 7.40 2.46 -15.94
N PHE A 165 7.90 1.37 -15.35
CA PHE A 165 9.03 1.38 -14.42
C PHE A 165 9.99 0.21 -14.67
N PRO A 166 11.28 0.37 -14.35
CA PRO A 166 12.22 -0.74 -14.32
C PRO A 166 12.09 -1.55 -13.03
N ILE A 167 12.26 -2.87 -13.11
CA ILE A 167 12.24 -3.76 -11.93
C ILE A 167 13.66 -3.97 -11.36
N THR A 168 14.69 -3.90 -12.21
CA THR A 168 16.08 -4.30 -11.85
C THR A 168 17.04 -3.13 -11.68
N LYS A 169 16.56 -1.89 -11.81
CA LYS A 169 17.34 -0.65 -11.70
C LYS A 169 16.66 0.30 -10.74
N TYR A 170 17.43 1.25 -10.22
CA TYR A 170 16.88 2.35 -9.43
C TYR A 170 15.81 3.10 -10.23
N GLN A 171 14.77 3.57 -9.53
CA GLN A 171 13.65 4.18 -10.20
C GLN A 171 14.06 5.52 -10.84
N PRO A 172 13.73 5.75 -12.12
CA PRO A 172 14.00 7.01 -12.78
C PRO A 172 13.00 8.10 -12.37
N THR A 173 11.84 7.71 -11.84
CA THR A 173 10.77 8.62 -11.42
C THR A 173 10.16 8.17 -10.11
N TYR A 174 9.91 9.13 -9.23
CA TYR A 174 9.17 8.95 -7.98
C TYR A 174 7.93 9.83 -7.94
N PHE A 175 6.83 9.30 -7.40
CA PHE A 175 5.64 10.10 -7.11
C PHE A 175 5.65 10.59 -5.66
N VAL A 176 5.38 11.87 -5.48
CA VAL A 176 5.41 12.57 -4.20
C VAL A 176 3.99 12.84 -3.73
N ALA A 177 3.57 12.15 -2.68
CA ALA A 177 2.30 12.38 -2.00
C ALA A 177 2.40 13.62 -1.09
N LYS A 178 1.39 14.50 -1.12
CA LYS A 178 1.30 15.61 -0.18
C LYS A 178 1.16 15.12 1.27
N ASN A 179 0.32 14.10 1.45
CA ASN A 179 0.14 13.29 2.66
C ASN A 179 -0.74 12.08 2.31
N PHE A 180 -0.89 11.13 3.23
CA PHE A 180 -1.64 9.90 2.97
C PHE A 180 -3.15 10.12 2.79
N LYS A 181 -3.75 11.10 3.47
CA LYS A 181 -5.17 11.46 3.28
C LYS A 181 -5.44 12.01 1.87
N ASP A 182 -4.56 12.89 1.38
CA ASP A 182 -4.63 13.42 0.01
C ASP A 182 -4.45 12.29 -1.03
N ALA A 183 -3.48 11.41 -0.82
CA ALA A 183 -3.25 10.26 -1.69
C ALA A 183 -4.45 9.31 -1.74
N GLN A 184 -5.04 8.99 -0.58
CA GLN A 184 -6.25 8.18 -0.49
C GLN A 184 -7.42 8.84 -1.22
N LYS A 185 -7.66 10.13 -0.99
CA LYS A 185 -8.75 10.86 -1.66
C LYS A 185 -8.60 10.82 -3.18
N LYS A 186 -7.40 11.11 -3.70
CA LYS A 186 -7.13 11.05 -5.15
C LYS A 186 -7.35 9.65 -5.73
N LEU A 187 -6.94 8.62 -4.99
CA LEU A 187 -7.16 7.23 -5.39
C LEU A 187 -8.66 6.93 -5.46
N GLU A 188 -9.43 7.26 -4.43
CA GLU A 188 -10.88 7.03 -4.39
C GLU A 188 -11.61 7.74 -5.54
N GLU A 189 -11.29 9.01 -5.79
CA GLU A 189 -11.82 9.77 -6.92
C GLU A 189 -11.47 9.13 -8.28
N TRP A 190 -10.24 8.62 -8.42
CA TRP A 190 -9.82 7.93 -9.63
C TRP A 190 -10.54 6.59 -9.81
N VAL A 191 -10.72 5.81 -8.74
CA VAL A 191 -11.45 4.52 -8.74
C VAL A 191 -12.93 4.74 -9.09
N ASP A 192 -13.55 5.79 -8.57
CA ASP A 192 -14.93 6.14 -8.89
C ASP A 192 -15.12 6.44 -10.38
N ALA A 193 -14.11 7.00 -11.04
CA ALA A 193 -14.10 7.24 -12.47
C ALA A 193 -13.87 5.97 -13.33
N GLN A 194 -13.44 4.85 -12.74
CA GLN A 194 -13.23 3.60 -13.49
C GLN A 194 -14.55 2.89 -13.81
N ASN A 195 -14.55 2.12 -14.89
CA ASN A 195 -15.69 1.33 -15.33
C ASN A 195 -15.82 0.03 -14.51
N LYS A 196 -16.23 0.17 -13.24
CA LYS A 196 -16.46 -0.96 -12.33
C LYS A 196 -17.94 -1.07 -11.99
N SER A 197 -18.54 -2.22 -12.31
CA SER A 197 -19.98 -2.46 -12.14
C SER A 197 -20.42 -2.57 -10.67
N ILE A 198 -19.47 -2.83 -9.76
CA ILE A 198 -19.71 -2.99 -8.33
C ILE A 198 -18.96 -1.94 -7.51
N ILE A 199 -19.59 -1.51 -6.42
CA ILE A 199 -18.99 -0.69 -5.37
C ILE A 199 -18.80 -1.57 -4.14
N ILE A 200 -17.61 -1.47 -3.57
CA ILE A 200 -17.16 -2.30 -2.46
C ILE A 200 -17.06 -1.41 -1.22
N LYS A 201 -17.67 -1.84 -0.11
CA LYS A 201 -17.56 -1.17 1.20
C LYS A 201 -17.09 -2.17 2.24
N TYR A 202 -16.11 -1.76 3.04
CA TYR A 202 -15.62 -2.54 4.17
C TYR A 202 -16.38 -2.15 5.44
N ASN A 203 -16.92 -3.14 6.15
CA ASN A 203 -17.49 -2.95 7.47
C ASN A 203 -16.42 -3.29 8.53
N PRO A 204 -15.90 -2.29 9.28
CA PRO A 204 -14.86 -2.53 10.27
C PRO A 204 -15.34 -3.32 11.48
N PHE A 205 -16.65 -3.34 11.77
CA PHE A 205 -17.22 -4.09 12.89
C PHE A 205 -17.33 -5.58 12.59
N SER A 206 -17.88 -5.96 11.44
CA SER A 206 -17.97 -7.37 11.04
C SER A 206 -16.70 -7.88 10.34
N GLN A 207 -15.79 -6.99 9.95
CA GLN A 207 -14.61 -7.27 9.12
C GLN A 207 -14.97 -7.89 7.76
N GLU A 208 -16.17 -7.59 7.27
CA GLU A 208 -16.67 -8.10 6.00
C GLU A 208 -16.66 -7.02 4.93
N VAL A 209 -16.64 -7.48 3.69
CA VAL A 209 -16.82 -6.64 2.51
C VAL A 209 -18.24 -6.84 1.98
N GLN A 210 -18.93 -5.73 1.76
CA GLN A 210 -20.22 -5.69 1.10
C GLN A 210 -20.06 -5.12 -0.31
N SER A 211 -20.68 -5.79 -1.27
CA SER A 211 -20.71 -5.34 -2.66
C SER A 211 -22.10 -4.84 -3.04
N PHE A 212 -22.15 -3.69 -3.70
CA PHE A 212 -23.38 -3.08 -4.20
C PHE A 212 -23.26 -2.89 -5.71
N PRO A 213 -24.31 -3.17 -6.50
CA PRO A 213 -24.36 -2.70 -7.88
C PRO A 213 -24.18 -1.17 -7.90
N ARG A 214 -23.34 -0.66 -8.82
CA ARG A 214 -23.02 0.76 -8.90
C ARG A 214 -24.27 1.64 -9.11
N SER A 215 -25.28 1.14 -9.82
CA SER A 215 -26.58 1.80 -10.00
C SER A 215 -27.32 1.97 -8.66
N THR A 216 -27.44 0.90 -7.88
CA THR A 216 -28.12 0.89 -6.57
C THR A 216 -27.43 1.80 -5.57
N TRP A 217 -26.10 1.80 -5.52
CA TRP A 217 -25.35 2.64 -4.59
C TRP A 217 -25.53 4.14 -4.85
N LYS A 218 -25.56 4.57 -6.12
CA LYS A 218 -25.82 5.97 -6.46
C LYS A 218 -27.20 6.42 -5.97
N MET A 219 -28.23 5.59 -6.13
CA MET A 219 -29.56 5.87 -5.61
C MET A 219 -29.56 6.02 -4.09
N LEU A 220 -28.91 5.10 -3.36
CA LEU A 220 -28.80 5.16 -1.90
C LEU A 220 -28.12 6.45 -1.41
N GLN A 221 -27.06 6.89 -2.10
CA GLN A 221 -26.38 8.14 -1.74
C GLN A 221 -27.26 9.38 -1.97
N GLU A 222 -28.06 9.39 -3.03
CA GLU A 222 -29.01 10.48 -3.31
C GLU A 222 -30.14 10.52 -2.27
N GLU A 223 -30.68 9.37 -1.87
CA GLU A 223 -31.68 9.28 -0.81
C GLU A 223 -31.14 9.77 0.54
N MET A 224 -29.98 9.27 0.98
CA MET A 224 -29.36 9.73 2.24
C MET A 224 -29.11 11.24 2.25
N LYS A 225 -28.69 11.82 1.12
CA LYS A 225 -28.55 13.27 1.01
C LYS A 225 -29.90 13.95 1.21
N ARG A 226 -30.97 13.49 0.55
CA ARG A 226 -32.31 14.09 0.70
C ARG A 226 -32.82 14.02 2.15
N SER A 227 -32.58 12.91 2.85
CA SER A 227 -33.02 12.70 4.24
C SER A 227 -32.31 13.57 5.27
N ILE A 228 -31.09 14.05 4.99
CA ILE A 228 -30.32 14.91 5.90
C ILE A 228 -30.77 16.38 5.80
N TRP A 229 -31.44 16.75 4.71
CA TRP A 229 -31.93 18.12 4.47
C TRP A 229 -33.47 18.24 4.59
N SER A 230 -34.14 17.22 5.13
CA SER A 230 -35.58 17.19 5.46
C SER A 230 -35.79 17.11 6.96
#